data_AF-A0A354TP01-F1
#
_entry.id   AF-A0A354TP01-F1
#
_cell.length_a   1.000
_cell.length_b   1.000
_cell.length_c   1.000
_cell.angle_alpha   90.00
_cell.angle_beta   90.00
_cell.angle_gamma   90.00
#
_symmetry.space_group_name_H-M   'P 1'
#
loop_
_entity.id
_entity.type
_entity.pdbx_description
1 polymer ?
#
loop_
_entity_poly.entity_id
_entity_poly.type
_entity_poly.pdbx_seq_one_letter_code
_entity_poly.pdbx_strand_id
1 'polypeptide(L)'
;MRIHDQFSKIELQQLLARSDAQAWLAVLTSWVLVALAFALVALWPNPLTILLALIVIGGRQLGFGALMHECGHGSLFATKGLNSWVGKWLCAGPVMYRIDDYMVRHLLHHRTVGTAEDPDLSRYQAYPVTRASLRRKLIRDLTGRTTMKFLRDLLKANATIETEDGQRSLRLGRLFSRMRAPIISNLVLFSILASLGQAPLYLLWVAAYFSTYMLFSRIRNLAEHAAVPDLTDSDPLLNTRTTLASWWERLTFAPNSVNYHLEHHLLPAVPKYRLAKFHRALRAKGLLDHADIAPGYRAVLDRIITKQQAQAAQLDQAWCAKPECTQDCRSIIQLRAGQSCHSRQGSLSCVQSQAKVIIGKGSPDIQWCMPGWVPASPGMGPAFIFAKAN
;
A
#
# COMPACT_ATOMS: atom_id res chain seq x y z
N MET A 1 -18.27 -1.14 -17.88
CA MET A 1 -18.21 -1.77 -19.23
C MET A 1 -17.83 -3.25 -19.14
N ARG A 2 -18.43 -4.16 -19.94
CA ARG A 2 -17.99 -5.57 -20.02
C ARG A 2 -16.95 -5.77 -21.11
N ILE A 3 -15.70 -6.02 -20.74
CA ILE A 3 -14.56 -6.13 -21.67
C ILE A 3 -14.71 -7.30 -22.64
N HIS A 4 -15.28 -8.42 -22.20
CA HIS A 4 -15.48 -9.60 -23.06
C HIS A 4 -16.34 -9.30 -24.30
N ASP A 5 -17.23 -8.31 -24.22
CA ASP A 5 -18.13 -7.95 -25.32
C ASP A 5 -17.46 -7.01 -26.35
N GLN A 6 -16.27 -6.47 -26.03
CA GLN A 6 -15.54 -5.51 -26.88
C GLN A 6 -14.50 -6.17 -27.80
N PHE A 7 -14.25 -7.46 -27.61
CA PHE A 7 -13.24 -8.22 -28.33
C PHE A 7 -13.84 -9.50 -28.92
N SER A 8 -13.43 -9.82 -30.14
CA SER A 8 -13.75 -11.12 -30.75
C SER A 8 -13.11 -12.25 -29.95
N LYS A 9 -13.66 -13.47 -30.09
CA LYS A 9 -13.11 -14.67 -29.45
C LYS A 9 -11.64 -14.90 -29.81
N ILE A 10 -11.25 -14.62 -31.07
CA ILE A 10 -9.87 -14.77 -31.54
C ILE A 10 -8.94 -13.75 -30.88
N GLU A 11 -9.35 -12.48 -30.80
CA GLU A 11 -8.58 -11.45 -30.09
C GLU A 11 -8.39 -11.82 -28.61
N LEU A 12 -9.45 -12.25 -27.93
CA LEU A 12 -9.38 -12.69 -26.53
C LEU A 12 -8.47 -13.90 -26.36
N GLN A 13 -8.57 -14.93 -27.21
CA GLN A 13 -7.68 -16.08 -27.17
C GLN A 13 -6.21 -15.66 -27.30
N GLN A 14 -5.90 -14.73 -28.20
CA GLN A 14 -4.55 -14.20 -28.35
C GLN A 14 -4.09 -13.39 -27.13
N LEU A 15 -4.97 -12.60 -26.51
CA LEU A 15 -4.63 -11.79 -25.34
C LEU A 15 -4.45 -12.63 -24.08
N LEU A 16 -5.20 -13.73 -23.96
CA LEU A 16 -5.19 -14.63 -22.81
C LEU A 16 -4.20 -15.80 -22.94
N ALA A 17 -3.54 -15.96 -24.09
CA ALA A 17 -2.63 -17.06 -24.35
C ALA A 17 -1.41 -17.04 -23.42
N ARG A 18 -1.32 -18.02 -22.53
CA ARG A 18 -0.24 -18.17 -21.56
C ARG A 18 0.96 -18.91 -22.18
N SER A 19 2.15 -18.69 -21.66
CA SER A 19 3.40 -19.29 -22.14
C SER A 19 4.35 -19.56 -20.98
N ASP A 20 4.66 -20.85 -20.75
CA ASP A 20 5.60 -21.24 -19.71
C ASP A 20 7.00 -20.68 -19.96
N ALA A 21 7.42 -20.55 -21.22
CA ALA A 21 8.69 -19.93 -21.59
C ALA A 21 8.75 -18.45 -21.20
N GLN A 22 7.71 -17.66 -21.50
CA GLN A 22 7.67 -16.24 -21.12
C GLN A 22 7.52 -16.04 -19.61
N ALA A 23 6.81 -16.95 -18.94
CA ALA A 23 6.69 -16.98 -17.49
C ALA A 23 8.05 -17.23 -16.83
N TRP A 24 8.78 -18.27 -17.27
CA TRP A 24 10.14 -18.55 -16.78
C TRP A 24 11.10 -17.41 -17.08
N LEU A 25 11.03 -16.81 -18.27
CA LEU A 25 11.84 -15.64 -18.59
C LEU A 25 11.62 -14.52 -17.55
N ALA A 26 10.37 -14.21 -17.18
CA ALA A 26 10.08 -13.17 -16.19
C ALA A 26 10.63 -13.49 -14.79
N VAL A 27 10.49 -14.75 -14.35
CA VAL A 27 11.00 -15.23 -13.06
C VAL A 27 12.53 -15.21 -13.04
N LEU A 28 13.16 -15.79 -14.06
CA LEU A 28 14.62 -15.90 -14.18
C LEU A 28 15.26 -14.53 -14.33
N THR A 29 14.72 -13.62 -15.15
CA THR A 29 15.25 -12.24 -15.23
C THR A 29 15.23 -11.55 -13.86
N SER A 30 14.19 -11.77 -13.05
CA SER A 30 14.12 -11.19 -11.71
C SER A 30 15.19 -11.75 -10.76
N TRP A 31 15.41 -13.06 -10.77
CA TRP A 31 16.43 -13.72 -9.96
C TRP A 31 17.86 -13.46 -10.43
N VAL A 32 18.09 -13.39 -11.75
CA VAL A 32 19.39 -13.03 -12.34
C VAL A 32 19.77 -11.61 -11.93
N LEU A 33 18.83 -10.65 -11.96
CA LEU A 33 19.11 -9.28 -11.50
C LEU A 33 19.46 -9.22 -10.01
N VAL A 34 18.86 -10.07 -9.17
CA VAL A 34 19.23 -10.21 -7.76
C VAL A 34 20.65 -10.79 -7.63
N ALA A 35 20.96 -11.86 -8.36
CA ALA A 35 22.27 -12.49 -8.33
C ALA A 35 23.38 -11.53 -8.81
N LEU A 36 23.12 -10.76 -9.87
CA LEU A 36 24.04 -9.73 -10.36
C LEU A 36 24.24 -8.60 -9.33
N ALA A 37 23.19 -8.18 -8.61
CA ALA A 37 23.31 -7.20 -7.55
C ALA A 37 24.17 -7.70 -6.38
N PHE A 38 24.04 -8.98 -5.99
CA PHE A 38 24.94 -9.59 -5.00
C PHE A 38 26.38 -9.68 -5.52
N ALA A 39 26.56 -10.19 -6.74
CA ALA A 39 27.89 -10.32 -7.36
C ALA A 39 28.61 -8.96 -7.47
N LEU A 40 27.89 -7.89 -7.80
CA LEU A 40 28.43 -6.53 -7.87
C LEU A 40 29.06 -6.10 -6.53
N VAL A 41 28.37 -6.35 -5.42
CA VAL A 41 28.90 -5.99 -4.08
C VAL A 41 29.98 -6.97 -3.63
N ALA A 42 29.88 -8.25 -3.98
CA ALA A 42 30.91 -9.25 -3.69
C ALA A 42 32.26 -8.89 -4.32
N LEU A 43 32.23 -8.42 -5.59
CA LEU A 43 33.43 -8.09 -6.36
C LEU A 43 33.97 -6.69 -6.03
N TRP A 44 33.10 -5.72 -5.76
CA TRP A 44 33.47 -4.34 -5.48
C TRP A 44 32.70 -3.77 -4.30
N PRO A 45 33.01 -4.17 -3.05
CA PRO A 45 32.27 -3.71 -1.87
C PRO A 45 32.57 -2.24 -1.57
N ASN A 46 31.64 -1.35 -1.89
CA ASN A 46 31.74 0.08 -1.56
C ASN A 46 30.33 0.71 -1.43
N PRO A 47 30.21 1.94 -0.88
CA PRO A 47 28.91 2.55 -0.64
C PRO A 47 28.02 2.69 -1.89
N LEU A 48 28.62 2.93 -3.07
CA LEU A 48 27.88 3.07 -4.32
C LEU A 48 27.31 1.74 -4.80
N THR A 49 28.11 0.67 -4.81
CA THR A 49 27.64 -0.67 -5.23
C THR A 49 26.59 -1.22 -4.26
N ILE A 50 26.73 -0.94 -2.96
CA ILE A 50 25.72 -1.25 -1.94
C ILE A 50 24.42 -0.51 -2.24
N LEU A 51 24.46 0.79 -2.49
CA LEU A 51 23.27 1.58 -2.81
C LEU A 51 22.55 1.07 -4.07
N LEU A 52 23.32 0.78 -5.13
CA LEU A 52 22.78 0.23 -6.37
C LEU A 52 22.15 -1.15 -6.13
N ALA A 53 22.80 -2.02 -5.36
CA ALA A 53 22.26 -3.33 -5.01
C ALA A 53 20.96 -3.21 -4.21
N LEU A 54 20.87 -2.30 -3.23
CA LEU A 54 19.64 -2.06 -2.48
C LEU A 54 18.49 -1.62 -3.38
N ILE A 55 18.75 -0.76 -4.38
CA ILE A 55 17.74 -0.31 -5.35
C ILE A 55 17.30 -1.49 -6.23
N VAL A 56 18.22 -2.24 -6.80
CA VAL A 56 17.89 -3.38 -7.69
C VAL A 56 17.16 -4.47 -6.91
N ILE A 57 17.68 -4.89 -5.76
CA ILE A 57 17.07 -5.93 -4.91
C ILE A 57 15.68 -5.50 -4.46
N GLY A 58 15.50 -4.27 -3.97
CA GLY A 58 14.19 -3.78 -3.54
C GLY A 58 13.17 -3.75 -4.68
N GLY A 59 13.60 -3.36 -5.89
CA GLY A 59 12.75 -3.41 -7.08
C GLY A 59 12.40 -4.84 -7.51
N ARG A 60 13.33 -5.79 -7.36
CA ARG A 60 13.05 -7.21 -7.62
C ARG A 60 12.18 -7.85 -6.55
N GLN A 61 12.29 -7.45 -5.29
CA GLN A 61 11.37 -7.87 -4.22
C GLN A 61 9.93 -7.46 -4.55
N LEU A 62 9.72 -6.23 -5.03
CA LEU A 62 8.41 -5.82 -5.57
C LEU A 62 8.03 -6.63 -6.81
N GLY A 63 9.00 -6.91 -7.68
CA GLY A 63 8.82 -7.76 -8.86
C GLY A 63 8.33 -9.18 -8.52
N PHE A 64 8.86 -9.80 -7.45
CA PHE A 64 8.38 -11.09 -6.94
C PHE A 64 6.96 -10.98 -6.40
N GLY A 65 6.61 -9.86 -5.76
CA GLY A 65 5.24 -9.52 -5.37
C GLY A 65 4.28 -9.49 -6.59
N ALA A 66 4.70 -8.86 -7.69
CA ALA A 66 3.91 -8.85 -8.93
C ALA A 66 3.80 -10.25 -9.57
N LEU A 67 4.87 -11.05 -9.57
CA LEU A 67 4.83 -12.40 -10.14
C LEU A 67 4.00 -13.38 -9.29
N MET A 68 4.05 -13.30 -7.95
CA MET A 68 3.16 -14.11 -7.11
C MET A 68 1.70 -13.74 -7.33
N HIS A 69 1.42 -12.47 -7.60
CA HIS A 69 0.08 -11.98 -7.93
C HIS A 69 -0.43 -12.58 -9.25
N GLU A 70 0.38 -12.56 -10.32
CA GLU A 70 0.02 -13.19 -11.61
C GLU A 70 -0.19 -14.70 -11.47
N CYS A 71 0.66 -15.36 -10.69
CA CYS A 71 0.49 -16.77 -10.33
C CYS A 71 -0.82 -17.03 -9.58
N GLY A 72 -1.22 -16.12 -8.70
CA GLY A 72 -2.46 -16.22 -7.93
C GLY A 72 -3.72 -16.10 -8.78
N HIS A 73 -3.68 -15.28 -9.84
CA HIS A 73 -4.70 -15.25 -10.90
C HIS A 73 -4.61 -16.43 -11.88
N GLY A 74 -3.54 -17.22 -11.79
CA GLY A 74 -3.24 -18.30 -12.73
C GLY A 74 -2.96 -17.82 -14.15
N SER A 75 -2.60 -16.54 -14.31
CA SER A 75 -2.34 -15.91 -15.61
C SER A 75 -0.91 -16.14 -16.09
N LEU A 76 0.06 -16.31 -15.19
CA LEU A 76 1.48 -16.30 -15.54
C LEU A 76 1.89 -17.50 -16.42
N PHE A 77 1.72 -18.73 -15.91
CA PHE A 77 2.07 -19.98 -16.58
C PHE A 77 0.88 -20.60 -17.29
N ALA A 78 1.14 -21.27 -18.42
CA ALA A 78 0.16 -22.15 -19.06
C ALA A 78 -0.09 -23.40 -18.21
N THR A 79 0.96 -23.96 -17.61
CA THR A 79 0.85 -25.09 -16.70
C THR A 79 0.33 -24.65 -15.33
N LYS A 80 -0.86 -25.14 -14.94
CA LYS A 80 -1.52 -24.76 -13.67
C LYS A 80 -0.66 -25.04 -12.43
N GLY A 81 0.04 -26.18 -12.39
CA GLY A 81 0.91 -26.55 -11.27
C GLY A 81 2.09 -25.59 -11.07
N LEU A 82 2.61 -25.00 -12.16
CA LEU A 82 3.71 -24.04 -12.08
C LEU A 82 3.27 -22.73 -11.43
N ASN A 83 2.06 -22.23 -11.71
CA ASN A 83 1.54 -21.04 -11.02
C ASN A 83 1.53 -21.23 -9.50
N SER A 84 1.06 -22.38 -9.01
CA SER A 84 1.04 -22.68 -7.58
C SER A 84 2.46 -22.80 -7.00
N TRP A 85 3.32 -23.61 -7.63
CA TRP A 85 4.64 -23.91 -7.09
C TRP A 85 5.59 -22.71 -7.18
N VAL A 86 5.73 -22.11 -8.36
CA VAL A 86 6.63 -20.96 -8.60
C VAL A 86 6.14 -19.74 -7.82
N GLY A 87 4.84 -19.44 -7.88
CA GLY A 87 4.23 -18.35 -7.14
C GLY A 87 4.48 -18.45 -5.63
N LYS A 88 4.45 -19.65 -5.06
CA LYS A 88 4.72 -19.88 -3.63
C LYS A 88 6.20 -19.82 -3.28
N TRP A 89 7.05 -20.59 -3.95
CA TRP A 89 8.41 -20.86 -3.49
C TRP A 89 9.45 -19.88 -4.03
N LEU A 90 9.26 -19.38 -5.26
CA LEU A 90 10.23 -18.50 -5.93
C LEU A 90 9.77 -17.04 -5.99
N CYS A 91 8.52 -16.76 -5.64
CA CYS A 91 7.97 -15.39 -5.65
C CYS A 91 7.51 -14.97 -4.25
N ALA A 92 6.45 -15.57 -3.70
CA ALA A 92 5.87 -15.14 -2.43
C ALA A 92 6.78 -15.40 -1.21
N GLY A 93 7.31 -16.62 -1.08
CA GLY A 93 8.15 -17.03 0.05
C GLY A 93 9.35 -16.10 0.29
N PRO A 94 10.22 -15.87 -0.71
CA PRO A 94 11.40 -15.01 -0.58
C PRO A 94 11.10 -13.61 -0.01
N VAL A 95 9.93 -13.05 -0.30
CA VAL A 95 9.50 -11.73 0.18
C VAL A 95 8.46 -11.78 1.31
N MET A 96 8.49 -12.87 2.11
CA MET A 96 7.70 -13.03 3.33
C MET A 96 6.18 -13.01 3.13
N TYR A 97 5.70 -13.38 1.95
CA TYR A 97 4.27 -13.53 1.67
C TYR A 97 3.83 -14.99 1.65
N ARG A 98 2.54 -15.18 1.93
CA ARG A 98 1.78 -16.37 1.59
C ARG A 98 0.82 -16.00 0.46
N ILE A 99 0.93 -16.68 -0.67
CA ILE A 99 0.09 -16.42 -1.85
C ILE A 99 -1.40 -16.59 -1.52
N ASP A 100 -1.76 -17.62 -0.73
CA ASP A 100 -3.15 -17.90 -0.36
C ASP A 100 -3.78 -16.73 0.43
N ASP A 101 -3.09 -16.25 1.46
CA ASP A 101 -3.58 -15.17 2.31
C ASP A 101 -3.65 -13.84 1.54
N TYR A 102 -2.67 -13.61 0.65
CA TYR A 102 -2.65 -12.46 -0.23
C TYR A 102 -3.85 -12.48 -1.20
N MET A 103 -4.12 -13.61 -1.85
CA MET A 103 -5.17 -13.72 -2.85
C MET A 103 -6.57 -13.59 -2.27
N VAL A 104 -6.83 -14.06 -1.04
CA VAL A 104 -8.12 -13.82 -0.36
C VAL A 104 -8.43 -12.33 -0.30
N ARG A 105 -7.46 -11.53 0.16
CA ARG A 105 -7.62 -10.08 0.29
C ARG A 105 -7.63 -9.38 -1.07
N HIS A 106 -6.82 -9.85 -2.02
CA HIS A 106 -6.70 -9.24 -3.33
C HIS A 106 -7.93 -9.49 -4.22
N LEU A 107 -8.52 -10.69 -4.18
CA LEU A 107 -9.78 -10.97 -4.89
C LEU A 107 -10.95 -10.19 -4.30
N LEU A 108 -10.96 -9.97 -2.98
CA LEU A 108 -11.92 -9.06 -2.35
C LEU A 108 -11.76 -7.64 -2.93
N HIS A 109 -10.53 -7.12 -2.99
CA HIS A 109 -10.25 -5.83 -3.62
C HIS A 109 -10.74 -5.75 -5.07
N HIS A 110 -10.49 -6.75 -5.92
CA HIS A 110 -11.03 -6.74 -7.30
C HIS A 110 -12.56 -6.67 -7.35
N ARG A 111 -13.24 -7.26 -6.35
CA ARG A 111 -14.70 -7.27 -6.27
C ARG A 111 -15.28 -5.97 -5.69
N THR A 112 -14.56 -5.32 -4.77
CA THR A 112 -15.06 -4.18 -3.98
C THR A 112 -14.33 -2.87 -4.23
N VAL A 113 -13.38 -2.82 -5.17
CA VAL A 113 -12.75 -1.57 -5.59
C VAL A 113 -13.82 -0.58 -6.06
N GLY A 114 -13.70 0.68 -5.65
CA GLY A 114 -14.76 1.67 -5.83
C GLY A 114 -15.78 1.71 -4.69
N THR A 115 -15.63 0.90 -3.64
CA THR A 115 -16.55 0.90 -2.49
C THR A 115 -15.82 1.02 -1.15
N ALA A 116 -16.57 1.30 -0.08
CA ALA A 116 -16.03 1.39 1.28
C ALA A 116 -15.49 0.04 1.79
N GLU A 117 -15.92 -1.07 1.19
CA GLU A 117 -15.52 -2.44 1.52
C GLU A 117 -14.18 -2.85 0.88
N ASP A 118 -13.54 -1.98 0.09
CA ASP A 118 -12.22 -2.26 -0.46
C ASP A 118 -11.15 -2.38 0.67
N PRO A 119 -10.53 -3.56 0.85
CA PRO A 119 -9.53 -3.78 1.90
C PRO A 119 -8.23 -2.99 1.70
N ASP A 120 -8.02 -2.37 0.54
CA ASP A 120 -6.88 -1.54 0.20
C ASP A 120 -7.17 -0.02 0.32
N LEU A 121 -8.44 0.41 0.44
CA LEU A 121 -8.85 1.83 0.40
C LEU A 121 -8.07 2.74 1.36
N SER A 122 -7.87 2.28 2.60
CA SER A 122 -7.12 3.02 3.64
C SER A 122 -5.67 3.39 3.25
N ARG A 123 -5.10 2.74 2.22
CA ARG A 123 -3.74 2.99 1.73
C ARG A 123 -3.63 4.27 0.90
N TYR A 124 -4.70 4.65 0.19
CA TYR A 124 -4.69 5.75 -0.78
C TYR A 124 -5.83 6.77 -0.66
N GLN A 125 -6.88 6.50 0.12
CA GLN A 125 -8.04 7.41 0.27
C GLN A 125 -7.68 8.82 0.77
N ALA A 126 -6.56 8.97 1.48
CA ALA A 126 -6.14 10.23 2.05
C ALA A 126 -5.38 11.14 1.06
N TYR A 127 -5.21 10.73 -0.20
CA TYR A 127 -4.50 11.50 -1.22
C TYR A 127 -5.48 12.34 -2.06
N PRO A 128 -5.08 13.55 -2.49
CA PRO A 128 -3.74 14.12 -2.41
C PRO A 128 -3.35 14.63 -1.01
N VAL A 129 -2.03 14.65 -0.72
CA VAL A 129 -1.47 15.05 0.58
C VAL A 129 -0.43 16.16 0.44
N THR A 130 -0.11 16.85 1.53
CA THR A 130 1.00 17.81 1.53
C THR A 130 2.37 17.14 1.30
N ARG A 131 3.33 17.88 0.72
CA ARG A 131 4.72 17.44 0.56
C ARG A 131 5.34 16.93 1.86
N ALA A 132 5.06 17.61 2.97
CA ALA A 132 5.54 17.21 4.29
C ALA A 132 4.96 15.86 4.73
N SER A 133 3.65 15.63 4.49
CA SER A 133 3.00 14.34 4.78
C SER A 133 3.58 13.21 3.94
N LEU A 134 3.78 13.43 2.63
CA LEU A 134 4.42 12.46 1.76
C LEU A 134 5.85 12.17 2.20
N ARG A 135 6.68 13.20 2.42
CA ARG A 135 8.07 13.05 2.90
C ARG A 135 8.16 12.22 4.18
N ARG A 136 7.29 12.47 5.17
CA ARG A 136 7.23 11.67 6.40
C ARG A 136 6.93 10.19 6.12
N LYS A 137 6.02 9.91 5.19
CA LYS A 137 5.67 8.53 4.79
C LYS A 137 6.86 7.84 4.09
N LEU A 138 7.53 8.52 3.17
CA LEU A 138 8.71 7.99 2.47
C LEU A 138 9.87 7.71 3.45
N ILE A 139 10.15 8.63 4.38
CA ILE A 139 11.18 8.43 5.42
C ILE A 139 10.81 7.23 6.30
N ARG A 140 9.53 7.08 6.68
CA ARG A 140 9.07 5.94 7.49
C ARG A 140 9.26 4.60 6.77
N ASP A 141 9.12 4.57 5.45
CA ASP A 141 9.37 3.36 4.65
C ASP A 141 10.87 3.09 4.54
N LEU A 142 11.69 4.10 4.22
CA LEU A 142 13.14 3.96 4.11
C LEU A 142 13.83 3.59 5.44
N THR A 143 13.26 3.98 6.57
CA THR A 143 13.75 3.64 7.92
C THR A 143 13.19 2.32 8.46
N GLY A 144 12.44 1.55 7.64
CA GLY A 144 11.93 0.23 8.01
C GLY A 144 10.81 0.20 9.04
N ARG A 145 10.33 1.35 9.51
CA ARG A 145 9.25 1.42 10.50
C ARG A 145 7.95 0.82 9.97
N THR A 146 7.64 1.06 8.69
CA THR A 146 6.47 0.45 8.02
C THR A 146 6.62 -1.07 7.94
N THR A 147 7.80 -1.56 7.52
CA THR A 147 8.11 -3.00 7.42
C THR A 147 8.06 -3.69 8.79
N MET A 148 8.57 -3.06 9.86
CA MET A 148 8.47 -3.59 11.23
C MET A 148 7.03 -3.78 11.69
N LYS A 149 6.15 -2.80 11.41
CA LYS A 149 4.72 -2.95 11.70
C LYS A 149 4.12 -4.10 10.88
N PHE A 150 4.39 -4.13 9.57
CA PHE A 150 3.90 -5.18 8.69
C PHE A 150 4.33 -6.58 9.15
N LEU A 151 5.60 -6.79 9.46
CA LEU A 151 6.11 -8.09 9.93
C LEU A 151 5.49 -8.48 11.27
N ARG A 152 5.32 -7.54 12.20
CA ARG A 152 4.63 -7.82 13.48
C ARG A 152 3.20 -8.30 13.24
N ASP A 153 2.46 -7.61 12.39
CA ASP A 153 1.07 -7.95 12.07
C ASP A 153 0.99 -9.30 11.33
N LEU A 154 1.91 -9.55 10.39
CA LEU A 154 2.07 -10.82 9.67
C LEU A 154 2.34 -12.00 10.61
N LEU A 155 3.32 -11.86 11.51
CA LEU A 155 3.69 -12.91 12.46
C LEU A 155 2.54 -13.19 13.42
N LYS A 156 1.88 -12.15 13.95
CA LYS A 156 0.70 -12.30 14.80
C LYS A 156 -0.42 -13.04 14.07
N ALA A 157 -0.82 -12.59 12.88
CA ALA A 157 -1.89 -13.21 12.10
C ALA A 157 -1.63 -14.71 11.82
N ASN A 158 -0.37 -15.06 11.54
CA ASN A 158 0.02 -16.45 11.26
C ASN A 158 0.22 -17.30 12.52
N ALA A 159 0.43 -16.70 13.69
CA ALA A 159 0.52 -17.41 14.97
C ALA A 159 -0.84 -17.57 15.68
N THR A 160 -1.79 -16.66 15.49
CA THR A 160 -3.06 -16.62 16.26
C THR A 160 -4.03 -17.74 15.89
N ILE A 161 -4.46 -18.53 16.87
CA ILE A 161 -5.59 -19.45 16.79
C ILE A 161 -6.73 -18.88 17.63
N GLU A 162 -7.95 -18.96 17.11
CA GLU A 162 -9.17 -18.72 17.87
C GLU A 162 -9.69 -20.08 18.35
N THR A 163 -9.85 -20.24 19.66
CA THR A 163 -10.43 -21.45 20.26
C THR A 163 -11.95 -21.42 20.14
N GLU A 164 -12.61 -22.55 20.40
CA GLU A 164 -14.07 -22.66 20.37
C GLU A 164 -14.74 -21.66 21.33
N ASP A 165 -14.08 -21.36 22.45
CA ASP A 165 -14.52 -20.34 23.43
C ASP A 165 -14.28 -18.89 22.99
N GLY A 166 -13.86 -18.66 21.74
CA GLY A 166 -13.52 -17.33 21.20
C GLY A 166 -12.22 -16.73 21.72
N GLN A 167 -11.43 -17.47 22.51
CA GLN A 167 -10.15 -16.99 23.02
C GLN A 167 -9.07 -17.04 21.96
N ARG A 168 -8.24 -16.00 21.89
CA ARG A 168 -7.12 -15.91 20.94
C ARG A 168 -5.82 -16.28 21.63
N SER A 169 -5.16 -17.31 21.11
CA SER A 169 -3.85 -17.77 21.59
C SER A 169 -2.81 -17.76 20.46
N LEU A 170 -1.55 -17.44 20.78
CA LEU A 170 -0.44 -17.51 19.83
C LEU A 170 0.18 -18.90 19.87
N ARG A 171 0.22 -19.61 18.73
CA ARG A 171 0.84 -20.92 18.61
C ARG A 171 2.01 -20.91 17.63
N LEU A 172 3.21 -21.19 18.15
CA LEU A 172 4.43 -21.20 17.36
C LEU A 172 4.43 -22.29 16.28
N GLY A 173 3.86 -23.46 16.56
CA GLY A 173 3.69 -24.53 15.56
C GLY A 173 2.84 -24.10 14.36
N ARG A 174 1.79 -23.28 14.59
CA ARG A 174 0.99 -22.72 13.49
C ARG A 174 1.79 -21.69 12.70
N LEU A 175 2.55 -20.83 13.37
CA LEU A 175 3.43 -19.87 12.71
C LEU A 175 4.41 -20.59 11.76
N PHE A 176 5.13 -21.60 12.25
CA PHE A 176 6.07 -22.37 11.44
C PHE A 176 5.40 -23.09 10.28
N SER A 177 4.28 -23.77 10.53
CA SER A 177 3.52 -24.46 9.48
C SER A 177 3.03 -23.50 8.39
N ARG A 178 2.50 -22.34 8.79
CA ARG A 178 2.02 -21.32 7.85
C ARG A 178 3.16 -20.61 7.12
N MET A 179 4.25 -20.30 7.81
CA MET A 179 5.39 -19.56 7.25
C MET A 179 6.47 -20.47 6.65
N ARG A 180 6.20 -21.77 6.45
CA ARG A 180 7.17 -22.73 5.91
C ARG A 180 7.83 -22.27 4.61
N ALA A 181 7.04 -21.74 3.67
CA ALA A 181 7.59 -21.29 2.39
C ALA A 181 8.49 -20.06 2.55
N PRO A 182 8.07 -18.98 3.24
CA PRO A 182 8.96 -17.88 3.59
C PRO A 182 10.24 -18.29 4.31
N ILE A 183 10.14 -19.16 5.33
CA ILE A 183 11.28 -19.60 6.12
C ILE A 183 12.27 -20.38 5.26
N ILE A 184 11.79 -21.41 4.54
CA ILE A 184 12.64 -22.26 3.71
C ILE A 184 13.25 -21.44 2.57
N SER A 185 12.48 -20.61 1.85
CA SER A 185 13.02 -19.81 0.74
C SER A 185 14.13 -18.85 1.19
N ASN A 186 13.98 -18.22 2.36
CA ASN A 186 15.02 -17.33 2.90
C ASN A 186 16.21 -18.11 3.47
N LEU A 187 15.99 -19.27 4.11
CA LEU A 187 17.08 -20.15 4.53
C LEU A 187 17.88 -20.66 3.32
N VAL A 188 17.22 -21.08 2.24
CA VAL A 188 17.89 -21.50 1.00
C VAL A 188 18.70 -20.35 0.41
N LEU A 189 18.15 -19.14 0.33
CA LEU A 189 18.89 -17.97 -0.16
C LEU A 189 20.13 -17.69 0.70
N PHE A 190 19.98 -17.69 2.02
CA PHE A 190 21.09 -17.51 2.95
C PHE A 190 22.15 -18.63 2.79
N SER A 191 21.73 -19.88 2.71
CA SER A 191 22.62 -21.03 2.54
C SER A 191 23.39 -21.00 1.23
N ILE A 192 22.76 -20.58 0.13
CA ILE A 192 23.45 -20.37 -1.16
C ILE A 192 24.56 -19.33 -0.99
N LEU A 193 24.24 -18.15 -0.44
CA LEU A 193 25.23 -17.10 -0.21
C LEU A 193 26.34 -17.55 0.75
N ALA A 194 26.00 -18.26 1.82
CA ALA A 194 26.95 -18.78 2.77
C ALA A 194 27.89 -19.83 2.15
N SER A 195 27.37 -20.74 1.31
CA SER A 195 28.18 -21.73 0.60
C SER A 195 29.19 -21.12 -0.37
N LEU A 196 28.93 -19.90 -0.83
CA LEU A 196 29.84 -19.12 -1.68
C LEU A 196 30.81 -18.24 -0.87
N GLY A 197 30.82 -18.36 0.47
CA GLY A 197 31.62 -17.50 1.36
C GLY A 197 31.10 -16.06 1.48
N GLN A 198 29.87 -15.80 1.03
CA GLN A 198 29.27 -14.46 0.90
C GLN A 198 28.02 -14.28 1.78
N ALA A 199 27.95 -14.98 2.92
CA ALA A 199 26.83 -14.88 3.87
C ALA A 199 26.43 -13.43 4.23
N PRO A 200 27.36 -12.46 4.42
CA PRO A 200 27.00 -11.08 4.72
C PRO A 200 26.12 -10.39 3.66
N LEU A 201 26.17 -10.84 2.39
CA LEU A 201 25.32 -10.27 1.34
C LEU A 201 23.83 -10.48 1.60
N TYR A 202 23.45 -11.46 2.42
CA TYR A 202 22.06 -11.63 2.85
C TYR A 202 21.55 -10.40 3.62
N LEU A 203 22.42 -9.63 4.27
CA LEU A 203 22.05 -8.36 4.90
C LEU A 203 21.56 -7.33 3.87
N LEU A 204 22.02 -7.38 2.62
CA LEU A 204 21.49 -6.52 1.55
C LEU A 204 20.04 -6.90 1.19
N TRP A 205 19.72 -8.20 1.20
CA TRP A 205 18.37 -8.70 0.97
C TRP A 205 17.40 -8.17 2.03
N VAL A 206 17.81 -8.28 3.31
CA VAL A 206 17.03 -7.78 4.44
C VAL A 206 16.97 -6.25 4.42
N ALA A 207 18.08 -5.56 4.22
CA ALA A 207 18.12 -4.10 4.18
C ALA A 207 17.24 -3.52 3.07
N ALA A 208 17.25 -4.10 1.87
CA ALA A 208 16.36 -3.71 0.77
C ALA A 208 14.88 -3.92 1.14
N TYR A 209 14.55 -5.04 1.78
CA TYR A 209 13.18 -5.34 2.24
C TYR A 209 12.67 -4.31 3.26
N PHE A 210 13.57 -3.83 4.13
CA PHE A 210 13.30 -2.81 5.14
C PHE A 210 13.39 -1.37 4.63
N SER A 211 13.76 -1.13 3.37
CA SER A 211 13.93 0.23 2.86
C SER A 211 13.33 0.39 1.46
N THR A 212 14.11 0.12 0.41
CA THR A 212 13.78 0.36 -1.00
C THR A 212 12.54 -0.41 -1.44
N TYR A 213 12.36 -1.67 -1.02
CA TYR A 213 11.16 -2.44 -1.33
C TYR A 213 9.88 -1.74 -0.83
N MET A 214 9.86 -1.33 0.43
CA MET A 214 8.68 -0.71 1.03
C MET A 214 8.40 0.67 0.41
N LEU A 215 9.45 1.44 0.11
CA LEU A 215 9.35 2.68 -0.63
C LEU A 215 8.73 2.46 -2.02
N PHE A 216 9.25 1.50 -2.79
CA PHE A 216 8.78 1.20 -4.14
C PHE A 216 7.36 0.65 -4.14
N SER A 217 7.02 -0.19 -3.17
CA SER A 217 5.65 -0.68 -2.97
C SER A 217 4.66 0.45 -2.74
N ARG A 218 5.02 1.47 -1.94
CA ARG A 218 4.20 2.69 -1.79
C ARG A 218 4.07 3.43 -3.11
N ILE A 219 5.18 3.72 -3.79
CA ILE A 219 5.16 4.49 -5.05
C ILE A 219 4.23 3.81 -6.06
N ARG A 220 4.35 2.49 -6.21
CA ARG A 220 3.47 1.68 -7.04
C ARG A 220 1.99 1.84 -6.65
N ASN A 221 1.64 1.57 -5.39
CA ASN A 221 0.25 1.62 -4.93
C ASN A 221 -0.39 3.00 -5.10
N LEU A 222 0.38 4.07 -4.89
CA LEU A 222 -0.12 5.44 -5.13
C LEU A 222 -0.30 5.74 -6.62
N ALA A 223 0.59 5.24 -7.48
CA ALA A 223 0.43 5.40 -8.91
C ALA A 223 -0.81 4.68 -9.45
N GLU A 224 -1.19 3.57 -8.84
CA GLU A 224 -2.31 2.72 -9.24
C GLU A 224 -3.69 3.29 -8.83
N HIS A 225 -3.82 3.83 -7.61
CA HIS A 225 -5.14 4.19 -7.04
C HIS A 225 -5.24 5.58 -6.40
N ALA A 226 -4.14 6.28 -6.13
CA ALA A 226 -4.22 7.58 -5.46
C ALA A 226 -4.56 8.70 -6.45
N ALA A 227 -5.41 9.64 -6.00
CA ALA A 227 -5.85 10.81 -6.77
C ALA A 227 -6.35 10.45 -8.18
N VAL A 228 -7.04 9.32 -8.30
CA VAL A 228 -7.80 8.92 -9.50
C VAL A 228 -9.09 9.75 -9.61
N PRO A 229 -9.75 9.78 -10.78
CA PRO A 229 -10.96 10.58 -10.99
C PRO A 229 -12.05 10.37 -9.95
N ASP A 230 -12.38 9.12 -9.61
CA ASP A 230 -13.38 8.79 -8.59
C ASP A 230 -13.00 7.51 -7.84
N LEU A 231 -12.76 7.63 -6.53
CA LEU A 231 -12.41 6.50 -5.65
C LEU A 231 -13.62 5.64 -5.28
N THR A 232 -14.83 6.14 -5.52
CA THR A 232 -16.12 5.56 -5.11
C THR A 232 -16.97 5.11 -6.29
N ASP A 233 -16.43 5.19 -7.51
CA ASP A 233 -17.04 4.58 -8.68
C ASP A 233 -16.54 3.14 -8.85
N SER A 234 -17.44 2.22 -9.17
CA SER A 234 -17.11 0.82 -9.43
C SER A 234 -16.42 0.57 -10.78
N ASP A 235 -16.47 1.53 -11.72
CA ASP A 235 -15.81 1.43 -13.01
C ASP A 235 -14.28 1.55 -12.85
N PRO A 236 -13.51 0.52 -13.21
CA PRO A 236 -12.05 0.57 -13.14
C PRO A 236 -11.43 1.77 -13.85
N LEU A 237 -12.06 2.31 -14.91
CA LEU A 237 -11.56 3.47 -15.65
C LEU A 237 -11.45 4.74 -14.79
N LEU A 238 -12.25 4.82 -13.73
CA LEU A 238 -12.34 5.98 -12.84
C LEU A 238 -11.63 5.77 -11.50
N ASN A 239 -11.52 4.52 -11.04
CA ASN A 239 -10.94 4.17 -9.73
C ASN A 239 -9.52 3.56 -9.78
N THR A 240 -9.00 3.29 -10.99
CA THR A 240 -7.63 2.79 -11.21
C THR A 240 -6.93 3.58 -12.31
N ARG A 241 -5.60 3.43 -12.40
CA ARG A 241 -4.77 4.14 -13.37
C ARG A 241 -3.73 3.23 -14.02
N THR A 242 -3.45 3.49 -15.30
CA THR A 242 -2.20 3.05 -15.94
C THR A 242 -1.19 4.17 -15.96
N THR A 243 0.02 3.88 -15.47
CA THR A 243 1.14 4.84 -15.49
C THR A 243 2.20 4.35 -16.46
N LEU A 244 2.52 5.13 -17.48
CA LEU A 244 3.55 4.74 -18.44
C LEU A 244 4.92 4.76 -17.76
N ALA A 245 5.64 3.63 -17.84
CA ALA A 245 6.90 3.44 -17.14
C ALA A 245 8.10 3.42 -18.10
N SER A 246 9.13 4.20 -17.77
CA SER A 246 10.49 4.20 -18.33
C SER A 246 11.29 2.98 -17.90
N TRP A 247 12.43 2.71 -18.54
CA TRP A 247 13.23 1.51 -18.27
C TRP A 247 13.69 1.38 -16.80
N TRP A 248 14.08 2.50 -16.16
CA TRP A 248 14.55 2.51 -14.77
C TRP A 248 13.41 2.40 -13.76
N GLU A 249 12.22 2.89 -14.11
CA GLU A 249 10.99 2.69 -13.33
C GLU A 249 10.60 1.22 -13.34
N ARG A 250 10.74 0.54 -14.51
CA ARG A 250 10.54 -0.91 -14.64
C ARG A 250 11.57 -1.75 -13.87
N LEU A 251 12.75 -1.19 -13.62
CA LEU A 251 13.77 -1.80 -12.76
C LEU A 251 13.39 -1.68 -11.27
N THR A 252 12.60 -0.68 -10.89
CA THR A 252 12.34 -0.31 -9.49
C THR A 252 10.87 -0.54 -9.08
N PHE A 253 9.99 0.45 -9.25
CA PHE A 253 8.62 0.46 -8.74
C PHE A 253 7.53 0.10 -9.78
N ALA A 254 7.91 -0.14 -11.03
CA ALA A 254 7.03 -0.63 -12.10
C ALA A 254 7.47 -2.00 -12.70
N PRO A 255 7.94 -2.98 -11.90
CA PRO A 255 8.43 -4.25 -12.44
C PRO A 255 7.29 -5.07 -13.05
N ASN A 256 7.64 -5.98 -13.97
CA ASN A 256 6.73 -7.01 -14.45
C ASN A 256 5.40 -6.49 -15.02
N SER A 257 5.43 -5.35 -15.70
CA SER A 257 4.25 -4.75 -16.34
C SER A 257 3.14 -4.34 -15.37
N VAL A 258 3.42 -4.28 -14.06
CA VAL A 258 2.42 -3.91 -13.03
C VAL A 258 1.87 -2.50 -13.22
N ASN A 259 2.56 -1.67 -14.00
CA ASN A 259 2.14 -0.32 -14.33
C ASN A 259 0.92 -0.26 -15.27
N TYR A 260 0.57 -1.38 -15.91
CA TYR A 260 -0.68 -1.60 -16.64
C TYR A 260 -1.79 -2.10 -15.72
N HIS A 261 -2.02 -1.35 -14.63
CA HIS A 261 -2.89 -1.77 -13.53
C HIS A 261 -4.38 -1.64 -13.88
N LEU A 262 -4.75 -0.60 -14.63
CA LEU A 262 -6.11 -0.48 -15.15
C LEU A 262 -6.45 -1.69 -16.04
N GLU A 263 -5.56 -2.06 -16.97
CA GLU A 263 -5.77 -3.22 -17.84
C GLU A 263 -5.93 -4.51 -17.02
N HIS A 264 -5.17 -4.63 -15.95
CA HIS A 264 -5.30 -5.73 -15.02
C HIS A 264 -6.69 -5.78 -14.36
N HIS A 265 -7.21 -4.66 -13.87
CA HIS A 265 -8.58 -4.61 -13.31
C HIS A 265 -9.66 -4.89 -14.36
N LEU A 266 -9.44 -4.50 -15.61
CA LEU A 266 -10.34 -4.77 -16.72
C LEU A 266 -10.38 -6.25 -17.11
N LEU A 267 -9.24 -6.94 -17.11
CA LEU A 267 -9.16 -8.37 -17.42
C LEU A 267 -7.95 -9.06 -16.76
N PRO A 268 -8.07 -9.50 -15.48
CA PRO A 268 -6.97 -10.08 -14.69
C PRO A 268 -6.34 -11.35 -15.29
N ALA A 269 -7.06 -12.01 -16.20
CA ALA A 269 -6.60 -13.22 -16.87
C ALA A 269 -5.53 -12.97 -17.94
N VAL A 270 -5.30 -11.71 -18.36
CA VAL A 270 -4.24 -11.34 -19.31
C VAL A 270 -2.89 -11.43 -18.60
N PRO A 271 -1.95 -12.28 -19.07
CA PRO A 271 -0.64 -12.37 -18.46
C PRO A 271 0.16 -11.06 -18.60
N LYS A 272 1.03 -10.76 -17.64
CA LYS A 272 1.93 -9.59 -17.67
C LYS A 272 2.67 -9.33 -18.98
N TYR A 273 3.06 -10.36 -19.73
CA TYR A 273 3.78 -10.22 -21.01
C TYR A 273 2.87 -9.87 -22.19
N ARG A 274 1.55 -9.82 -21.96
CA ARG A 274 0.54 -9.37 -22.93
C ARG A 274 -0.19 -8.09 -22.52
N LEU A 275 -0.07 -7.60 -21.29
CA LEU A 275 -0.71 -6.36 -20.83
C LEU A 275 -0.41 -5.15 -21.73
N ALA A 276 0.83 -4.99 -22.19
CA ALA A 276 1.17 -3.91 -23.13
C ALA A 276 0.47 -4.05 -24.49
N LYS A 277 0.27 -5.29 -24.99
CA LYS A 277 -0.51 -5.54 -26.20
C LYS A 277 -1.99 -5.26 -25.95
N PHE A 278 -2.50 -5.63 -24.78
CA PHE A 278 -3.87 -5.37 -24.38
C PHE A 278 -4.17 -3.87 -24.28
N HIS A 279 -3.30 -3.09 -23.63
CA HIS A 279 -3.37 -1.63 -23.59
C HIS A 279 -3.51 -1.01 -24.99
N ARG A 280 -2.65 -1.43 -25.93
CA ARG A 280 -2.73 -0.93 -27.32
C ARG A 280 -4.03 -1.30 -28.01
N ALA A 281 -4.55 -2.50 -27.75
CA ALA A 281 -5.80 -2.96 -28.35
C ALA A 281 -7.02 -2.22 -27.78
N LEU A 282 -7.03 -1.94 -26.46
CA LEU A 282 -8.04 -1.09 -25.83
C LEU A 282 -8.01 0.34 -26.40
N ARG A 283 -6.80 0.93 -26.52
CA ARG A 283 -6.61 2.27 -27.09
C ARG A 283 -7.07 2.35 -28.55
N ALA A 284 -6.75 1.34 -29.37
CA ALA A 284 -7.16 1.32 -30.78
C ALA A 284 -8.69 1.25 -30.97
N LYS A 285 -9.42 0.76 -29.97
CA LYS A 285 -10.89 0.69 -29.96
C LYS A 285 -11.55 1.90 -29.26
N GLY A 286 -10.79 2.91 -28.83
CA GLY A 286 -11.31 4.07 -28.10
C GLY A 286 -11.75 3.77 -26.65
N LEU A 287 -11.46 2.57 -26.14
CA LEU A 287 -11.95 2.13 -24.83
C LEU A 287 -11.20 2.76 -23.65
N LEU A 288 -10.12 3.51 -23.92
CA LEU A 288 -9.32 4.22 -22.93
C LEU A 288 -9.48 5.74 -23.03
N ASP A 289 -10.41 6.26 -23.84
CA ASP A 289 -10.53 7.71 -24.10
C ASP A 289 -10.90 8.51 -22.84
N HIS A 290 -11.59 7.87 -21.89
CA HIS A 290 -11.95 8.44 -20.59
C HIS A 290 -11.17 7.83 -19.42
N ALA A 291 -10.17 6.98 -19.71
CA ALA A 291 -9.36 6.33 -18.68
C ALA A 291 -8.31 7.28 -18.10
N ASP A 292 -7.99 7.11 -16.81
CA ASP A 292 -6.81 7.76 -16.25
C ASP A 292 -5.51 7.05 -16.71
N ILE A 293 -4.87 7.63 -17.73
CA ILE A 293 -3.55 7.21 -18.22
C ILE A 293 -2.52 8.31 -17.89
N ALA A 294 -1.63 8.06 -16.93
CA ALA A 294 -0.55 8.99 -16.63
C ALA A 294 0.64 8.80 -17.58
N PRO A 295 1.21 9.89 -18.14
CA PRO A 295 2.36 9.80 -19.05
C PRO A 295 3.67 9.40 -18.34
N GLY A 296 3.69 9.38 -17.00
CA GLY A 296 4.83 8.98 -16.19
C GLY A 296 4.59 9.19 -14.70
N TYR A 297 5.48 8.65 -13.87
CA TYR A 297 5.34 8.75 -12.41
C TYR A 297 5.51 10.19 -11.88
N ARG A 298 6.17 11.07 -12.64
CA ARG A 298 6.24 12.49 -12.28
C ARG A 298 4.86 13.15 -12.31
N ALA A 299 4.06 12.87 -13.34
CA ALA A 299 2.70 13.40 -13.45
C ALA A 299 1.82 12.90 -12.30
N VAL A 300 1.96 11.62 -11.92
CA VAL A 300 1.30 11.06 -10.73
C VAL A 300 1.74 11.81 -9.47
N LEU A 301 3.04 12.01 -9.27
CA LEU A 301 3.59 12.69 -8.10
C LEU A 301 2.99 14.10 -7.94
N ASP A 302 2.86 14.84 -9.03
CA ASP A 302 2.29 16.18 -9.03
C ASP A 302 0.77 16.18 -8.72
N ARG A 303 0.05 15.10 -9.05
CA ARG A 303 -1.39 14.93 -8.70
C ARG A 303 -1.61 14.52 -7.25
N ILE A 304 -0.77 13.64 -6.70
CA ILE A 304 -0.92 13.13 -5.33
C ILE A 304 -0.39 14.12 -4.27
N ILE A 305 0.25 15.21 -4.71
CA ILE A 305 0.73 16.29 -3.85
C ILE A 305 -0.16 17.51 -4.02
N THR A 306 -0.87 17.90 -2.98
CA THR A 306 -1.60 19.17 -2.97
C THR A 306 -0.60 20.33 -2.93
N LYS A 307 -0.71 21.27 -3.89
CA LYS A 307 -0.02 22.56 -3.79
C LYS A 307 -0.73 23.39 -2.72
N GLN A 308 -0.08 23.50 -1.56
CA GLN A 308 -0.31 24.44 -0.46
C GLN A 308 -1.32 24.05 0.63
N GLN A 309 -1.08 24.63 1.81
CA GLN A 309 -1.73 24.49 3.12
C GLN A 309 -3.20 24.97 3.13
N ALA A 310 -4.00 24.61 2.13
CA ALA A 310 -5.30 25.24 1.87
C ALA A 310 -6.44 24.76 2.80
N GLN A 311 -6.32 23.60 3.44
CA GLN A 311 -7.39 23.11 4.32
C GLN A 311 -7.42 23.79 5.70
N ALA A 312 -6.30 24.35 6.17
CA ALA A 312 -6.28 25.12 7.41
C ALA A 312 -6.84 26.54 7.19
N ALA A 313 -6.51 27.19 6.07
CA ALA A 313 -6.96 28.56 5.78
C ALA A 313 -8.45 28.66 5.38
N GLN A 314 -9.00 27.63 4.73
CA GLN A 314 -10.44 27.60 4.40
C GLN A 314 -11.33 27.38 5.63
N LEU A 315 -10.86 26.59 6.61
CA LEU A 315 -11.54 26.46 7.90
C LEU A 315 -11.45 27.76 8.70
N ASP A 316 -10.30 28.45 8.69
CA ASP A 316 -10.15 29.75 9.38
C ASP A 316 -11.03 30.86 8.75
N GLN A 317 -11.14 30.91 7.42
CA GLN A 317 -11.99 31.92 6.76
C GLN A 317 -13.49 31.63 6.86
N ALA A 318 -13.92 30.37 6.79
CA ALA A 318 -15.32 30.00 6.93
C ALA A 318 -15.84 30.19 8.37
N TRP A 319 -14.95 30.12 9.37
CA TRP A 319 -15.29 30.38 10.77
C TRP A 319 -15.38 31.88 11.06
N CYS A 320 -14.50 32.70 10.50
CA CYS A 320 -14.54 34.17 10.65
C CYS A 320 -15.65 34.87 9.85
N ALA A 321 -16.28 34.19 8.87
CA ALA A 321 -17.35 34.76 8.05
C ALA A 321 -18.76 34.61 8.63
N LYS A 322 -18.92 33.98 9.81
CA LYS A 322 -20.22 33.92 10.49
C LYS A 322 -20.51 35.22 11.26
N PRO A 323 -21.75 35.77 11.20
CA PRO A 323 -22.11 37.03 11.90
C PRO A 323 -22.00 36.95 13.42
N GLU A 324 -21.89 35.74 13.97
CA GLU A 324 -21.82 35.43 15.40
C GLU A 324 -20.40 35.54 15.98
N CYS A 325 -19.39 35.87 15.16
CA CYS A 325 -18.02 36.04 15.61
C CYS A 325 -17.86 37.41 16.30
N THR A 326 -18.34 37.50 17.54
CA THR A 326 -18.07 38.65 18.42
C THR A 326 -16.56 38.73 18.68
N GLN A 327 -16.09 39.97 18.87
CA GLN A 327 -14.68 40.40 18.87
C GLN A 327 -13.73 39.64 19.83
N ASP A 328 -14.26 38.79 20.71
CA ASP A 328 -13.49 38.01 21.68
C ASP A 328 -12.78 36.77 21.12
N CYS A 329 -13.12 36.27 19.92
CA CYS A 329 -12.43 35.10 19.36
C CYS A 329 -11.01 35.38 18.84
N ARG A 330 -10.60 36.64 18.67
CA ARG A 330 -9.22 36.97 18.24
C ARG A 330 -8.16 36.66 19.30
N SER A 331 -8.55 36.57 20.58
CA SER A 331 -7.63 36.25 21.68
C SER A 331 -7.30 34.76 21.80
N ILE A 332 -8.12 33.86 21.22
CA ILE A 332 -7.93 32.40 21.32
C ILE A 332 -6.93 31.85 20.30
N ILE A 333 -6.72 32.55 19.16
CA ILE A 333 -5.85 32.06 18.07
C ILE A 333 -4.36 32.16 18.42
N GLN A 334 -3.96 33.05 19.33
CA GLN A 334 -2.55 33.16 19.75
C GLN A 334 -2.08 32.03 20.70
N LEU A 335 -2.97 31.22 21.27
CA LEU A 335 -2.60 30.17 22.24
C LEU A 335 -2.30 28.80 21.62
N ARG A 336 -2.39 28.63 20.30
CA ARG A 336 -2.01 27.39 19.60
C ARG A 336 -0.55 27.31 19.13
N ALA A 337 0.32 28.14 19.71
CA ALA A 337 1.77 27.96 19.69
C ALA A 337 2.26 27.76 21.14
N GLY A 338 2.13 26.52 21.63
CA GLY A 338 2.61 25.99 22.91
C GLY A 338 3.38 26.92 23.86
N GLN A 339 2.66 27.74 24.63
CA GLN A 339 3.14 28.36 25.88
C GLN A 339 1.96 28.54 26.83
N SER A 340 2.09 28.08 28.07
CA SER A 340 1.17 28.42 29.17
C SER A 340 1.84 29.47 30.05
N CYS A 341 1.34 30.70 30.05
CA CYS A 341 1.75 31.75 30.99
C CYS A 341 0.73 31.84 32.13
N HIS A 342 1.20 32.03 33.36
CA HIS A 342 0.35 32.41 34.50
C HIS A 342 0.87 33.74 35.06
N SER A 343 -0.05 34.70 35.26
CA SER A 343 0.26 35.97 35.91
C SER A 343 -0.01 35.86 37.41
N ARG A 344 1.02 36.03 38.24
CA ARG A 344 0.87 36.61 39.57
C ARG A 344 1.88 37.75 39.70
N GLN A 345 1.34 38.96 39.88
CA GLN A 345 2.06 40.19 40.24
C GLN A 345 3.43 40.38 39.55
N GLY A 346 3.38 40.87 38.30
CA GLY A 346 4.41 41.80 37.80
C GLY A 346 5.74 41.26 37.28
N SER A 347 5.97 39.94 37.16
CA SER A 347 7.16 39.43 36.43
C SER A 347 6.88 38.11 35.70
N LEU A 348 7.32 38.00 34.45
CA LEU A 348 7.17 36.81 33.59
C LEU A 348 8.48 36.02 33.60
N SER A 349 8.45 34.76 34.04
CA SER A 349 9.49 33.77 33.73
C SER A 349 8.84 32.51 33.13
N CYS A 350 9.43 31.98 32.05
CA CYS A 350 8.94 30.80 31.35
C CYS A 350 9.92 29.63 31.56
N VAL A 351 9.42 28.50 32.04
CA VAL A 351 10.17 27.23 32.10
C VAL A 351 9.38 26.15 31.34
N GLN A 352 10.05 25.42 30.45
CA GLN A 352 9.47 24.32 29.67
C GLN A 352 9.13 23.12 30.57
N SER A 353 7.85 22.71 30.59
CA SER A 353 7.46 21.39 31.12
C SER A 353 6.60 20.63 30.12
N GLN A 354 6.88 19.33 29.98
CA GLN A 354 6.16 18.41 29.10
C GLN A 354 4.83 18.00 29.73
N ALA A 355 3.70 18.31 29.09
CA ALA A 355 2.40 17.87 29.57
C ALA A 355 2.02 16.47 29.04
N LYS A 356 1.98 15.52 29.96
CA LYS A 356 1.23 14.25 29.93
C LYS A 356 -0.27 14.57 30.00
N VAL A 357 -1.09 13.92 29.18
CA VAL A 357 -2.56 13.98 29.32
C VAL A 357 -2.99 13.02 30.44
N ILE A 358 -3.47 13.57 31.55
CA ILE A 358 -4.21 12.85 32.60
C ILE A 358 -5.67 13.24 32.45
N ILE A 359 -6.55 12.25 32.25
CA ILE A 359 -8.00 12.44 32.21
C ILE A 359 -8.50 12.43 33.66
N GLY A 360 -8.87 13.60 34.18
CA GLY A 360 -9.42 13.78 35.53
C GLY A 360 -10.86 14.30 35.47
N LYS A 361 -11.74 13.66 36.25
CA LYS A 361 -13.17 13.97 36.40
C LYS A 361 -13.42 15.33 37.08
N GLY A 362 -14.43 16.05 36.58
CA GLY A 362 -15.32 16.89 37.39
C GLY A 362 -15.14 18.41 37.34
N SER A 363 -16.01 19.10 36.60
CA SER A 363 -16.59 20.42 36.91
C SER A 363 -17.88 20.61 36.08
N PRO A 364 -18.96 21.23 36.61
CA PRO A 364 -20.28 21.17 35.98
C PRO A 364 -20.58 22.25 34.92
N ASP A 365 -19.72 23.25 34.70
CA ASP A 365 -20.10 24.45 33.93
C ASP A 365 -19.25 24.67 32.66
N ILE A 366 -19.26 23.70 31.75
CA ILE A 366 -18.82 23.94 30.36
C ILE A 366 -19.82 23.29 29.41
N GLN A 367 -20.76 24.10 28.90
CA GLN A 367 -21.58 23.72 27.75
C GLN A 367 -20.69 23.65 26.50
N TRP A 368 -20.49 22.43 26.00
CA TRP A 368 -19.88 22.21 24.70
C TRP A 368 -20.93 22.47 23.60
N CYS A 369 -20.75 23.53 22.82
CA CYS A 369 -21.49 23.73 21.58
C CYS A 369 -21.00 22.74 20.52
N MET A 370 -21.58 21.54 20.51
CA MET A 370 -21.56 20.60 19.38
C MET A 370 -22.92 20.72 18.66
N PRO A 371 -22.99 20.83 17.33
CA PRO A 371 -24.28 20.82 16.65
C PRO A 371 -24.84 19.39 16.60
N GLY A 372 -26.05 19.19 17.13
CA GLY A 372 -26.92 18.07 16.79
C GLY A 372 -27.02 16.93 17.82
N TRP A 373 -27.42 17.23 19.06
CA TRP A 373 -27.99 16.23 19.99
C TRP A 373 -29.19 16.83 20.71
N VAL A 374 -30.37 16.22 20.56
CA VAL A 374 -31.56 16.50 21.38
C VAL A 374 -31.43 15.66 22.66
N PRO A 375 -31.56 16.22 23.88
CA PRO A 375 -31.48 15.42 25.08
C PRO A 375 -32.80 14.65 25.29
N ALA A 376 -32.69 13.34 25.47
CA ALA A 376 -33.76 12.51 26.01
C ALA A 376 -33.97 12.83 27.51
N SER A 377 -35.22 12.96 27.92
CA SER A 377 -35.63 13.19 29.32
C SER A 377 -35.23 12.01 30.23
N PRO A 378 -34.86 12.26 31.50
CA PRO A 378 -34.37 11.21 32.39
C PRO A 378 -35.54 10.46 33.05
N GLY A 379 -35.59 9.14 32.86
CA GLY A 379 -36.37 8.24 33.71
C GLY A 379 -37.28 7.28 32.96
N MET A 380 -36.73 6.17 32.48
CA MET A 380 -37.36 4.84 32.50
C MET A 380 -36.32 3.78 32.11
N GLY A 381 -36.28 2.70 32.89
CA GLY A 381 -35.40 1.54 32.71
C GLY A 381 -35.79 0.66 31.51
N PRO A 382 -35.17 -0.53 31.39
CA PRO A 382 -34.66 -1.07 30.14
C PRO A 382 -35.75 -1.76 29.30
N ALA A 383 -35.70 -1.57 27.98
CA ALA A 383 -36.39 -2.43 27.03
C ALA A 383 -35.51 -2.64 25.79
N PHE A 384 -35.07 -3.89 25.62
CA PHE A 384 -34.68 -4.45 24.33
C PHE A 384 -35.80 -4.21 23.31
N ILE A 385 -35.46 -3.92 22.04
CA ILE A 385 -36.20 -4.39 20.85
C ILE A 385 -35.31 -4.17 19.60
N PHE A 386 -35.12 -5.27 18.86
CA PHE A 386 -34.59 -5.33 17.49
C PHE A 386 -35.55 -4.66 16.50
N ALA A 387 -35.05 -4.04 15.41
CA ALA A 387 -35.84 -3.94 14.19
C ALA A 387 -34.97 -3.88 12.92
N LYS A 388 -35.30 -4.80 12.01
CA LYS A 388 -34.90 -4.94 10.61
C LYS A 388 -35.57 -3.88 9.72
N ALA A 389 -34.94 -3.66 8.57
CA ALA A 389 -35.48 -3.46 7.22
C ALA A 389 -36.73 -2.59 7.01
N ASN A 390 -36.57 -1.59 6.13
CA ASN A 390 -37.19 -1.59 4.80
C ASN A 390 -36.23 -0.99 3.78
#